data_AF-A0A543FBP8-F1
#
_entry.id   AF-A0A543FBP8-F1
#
_cell.length_a   1.000
_cell.length_b   1.000
_cell.length_c   1.000
_cell.angle_alpha   90.00
_cell.angle_beta   90.00
_cell.angle_gamma   90.00
#
_symmetry.space_group_name_H-M   'P 1'
#
loop_
_entity.id
_entity.type
_entity.pdbx_description
1 polymer ?
#
loop_
_entity_poly.entity_id
_entity_poly.type
_entity_poly.pdbx_seq_one_letter_code
_entity_poly.pdbx_strand_id
1 'polypeptide(L)'
;MTRMLRRLAIRSAVIGAIAAGAVVAVPQTAIAEAPCQDGTARVFLNNATNLCQSGSATYTARPAITKVCSTGGTKVVIDTDGPRRVNRRHVELDPGGHCARFEVEGQESATVQVTAA
;
A
#
# COMPACT_ATOMS: atom_id res chain seq x y z
N MET A 1 6.92 -6.61 46.42
CA MET A 1 5.86 -7.30 45.66
C MET A 1 5.06 -6.27 44.88
N THR A 2 5.01 -6.45 43.56
CA THR A 2 4.43 -5.61 42.52
C THR A 2 2.91 -5.56 42.56
N ARG A 3 2.31 -4.36 42.49
CA ARG A 3 0.98 -4.17 41.87
C ARG A 3 0.96 -2.86 41.09
N MET A 4 1.08 -2.99 39.76
CA MET A 4 0.80 -1.93 38.80
C MET A 4 -0.68 -1.55 38.88
N LEU A 5 -0.98 -0.31 39.24
CA LEU A 5 -2.32 0.27 39.09
C LEU A 5 -2.44 0.88 37.69
N ARG A 6 -3.28 0.24 36.89
CA ARG A 6 -3.72 0.61 35.54
C ARG A 6 -4.10 2.09 35.49
N ARG A 7 -3.39 2.88 34.68
CA ARG A 7 -3.83 4.23 34.32
C ARG A 7 -4.95 4.11 33.28
N LEU A 8 -6.17 4.33 33.77
CA LEU A 8 -7.35 4.62 32.97
C LEU A 8 -7.14 6.00 32.34
N ALA A 9 -6.85 6.06 31.04
CA ALA A 9 -6.81 7.32 30.30
C ALA A 9 -7.97 7.31 29.29
N ILE A 10 -9.12 7.77 29.76
CA ILE A 10 -10.24 8.20 28.92
C ILE A 10 -9.77 9.48 28.21
N ARG A 11 -9.61 9.44 26.88
CA ARG A 11 -9.42 10.64 26.07
C ARG A 11 -10.17 10.55 24.75
N SER A 12 -11.29 11.25 24.73
CA SER A 12 -11.81 12.09 23.65
C SER A 12 -11.97 11.48 22.25
N ALA A 13 -13.23 11.22 21.90
CA ALA A 13 -13.68 11.09 20.52
C ALA A 13 -13.45 12.40 19.75
N VAL A 14 -12.76 12.31 18.60
CA VAL A 14 -12.73 13.35 17.58
C VAL A 14 -13.30 12.73 16.31
N ILE A 15 -14.52 13.09 15.97
CA ILE A 15 -15.14 12.76 14.69
C ILE A 15 -14.67 13.83 13.71
N GLY A 16 -13.66 13.50 12.90
CA GLY A 16 -13.24 14.30 11.76
C GLY A 16 -13.84 13.73 10.48
N ALA A 17 -14.97 14.26 10.04
CA ALA A 17 -15.46 14.05 8.68
C ALA A 17 -14.55 14.83 7.72
N ILE A 18 -13.81 14.15 6.86
CA ILE A 18 -13.08 14.76 5.76
C ILE A 18 -13.61 14.16 4.47
N ALA A 19 -14.50 14.90 3.84
CA ALA A 19 -14.88 14.71 2.45
C ALA A 19 -13.85 15.40 1.53
N ALA A 20 -13.70 14.82 0.34
CA ALA A 20 -13.05 15.34 -0.86
C ALA A 20 -11.51 15.30 -0.92
N GLY A 21 -11.02 14.50 -1.88
CA GLY A 21 -9.71 14.66 -2.51
C GLY A 21 -8.53 14.16 -1.69
N ALA A 22 -8.36 12.84 -1.59
CA ALA A 22 -7.18 12.25 -0.96
C ALA A 22 -5.93 12.41 -1.86
N VAL A 23 -5.33 13.61 -1.85
CA VAL A 23 -3.89 13.73 -2.10
C VAL A 23 -3.22 13.25 -0.82
N VAL A 24 -2.92 11.95 -0.77
CA VAL A 24 -2.17 11.37 0.35
C VAL A 24 -0.76 11.96 0.29
N ALA A 25 -0.49 12.94 1.15
CA ALA A 25 0.86 13.33 1.48
C ALA A 25 1.52 12.11 2.13
N VAL A 26 2.25 11.32 1.34
CA VAL A 26 2.99 10.15 1.81
C VAL A 26 4.06 10.67 2.77
N PRO A 27 3.95 10.43 4.09
CA PRO A 27 5.00 10.82 5.01
C PRO A 27 6.22 9.97 4.67
N GLN A 28 7.28 10.65 4.24
CA GLN A 28 8.61 10.10 4.01
C GLN A 28 9.29 9.80 5.36
N THR A 29 8.68 8.93 6.15
CA THR A 29 9.35 8.26 7.26
C THR A 29 9.75 6.88 6.77
N ALA A 30 11.06 6.66 6.68
CA ALA A 30 11.65 5.35 6.52
C ALA A 30 11.26 4.48 7.74
N ILE A 31 10.11 3.82 7.66
CA ILE A 31 9.67 2.84 8.65
C ILE A 31 10.22 1.49 8.18
N ALA A 32 11.34 1.11 8.78
CA ALA A 32 11.75 -0.27 8.85
C ALA A 32 10.60 -1.11 9.46
N GLU A 33 10.28 -2.20 8.77
CA GLU A 33 9.57 -3.40 9.26
C GLU A 33 8.24 -3.32 10.04
N ALA A 34 7.56 -2.19 10.25
CA ALA A 34 6.21 -2.25 10.84
C ALA A 34 5.23 -2.91 9.83
N PRO A 35 4.52 -4.01 10.18
CA PRO A 35 3.53 -4.63 9.31
C PRO A 35 2.51 -3.59 8.86
N CYS A 36 2.22 -3.55 7.56
CA CYS A 36 1.16 -2.68 7.05
C CYS A 36 -0.16 -3.06 7.73
N GLN A 37 -0.97 -2.06 8.09
CA GLN A 37 -2.26 -2.33 8.71
C GLN A 37 -3.16 -3.14 7.78
N ASP A 38 -4.00 -4.00 8.35
CA ASP A 38 -5.05 -4.68 7.58
C ASP A 38 -5.91 -3.65 6.86
N GLY A 39 -6.41 -3.99 5.67
CA GLY A 39 -7.10 -3.02 4.82
C GLY A 39 -6.16 -2.23 3.88
N THR A 40 -4.85 -2.52 3.88
CA THR A 40 -3.88 -1.89 2.96
C THR A 40 -3.15 -2.92 2.08
N ALA A 41 -2.30 -2.46 1.17
CA ALA A 41 -1.36 -3.29 0.42
C ALA A 41 0.05 -2.73 0.60
N ARG A 42 1.06 -3.59 0.70
CA ARG A 42 2.45 -3.13 0.75
C ARG A 42 3.01 -3.02 -0.66
N VAL A 43 3.38 -1.81 -1.06
CA VAL A 43 3.98 -1.52 -2.36
C VAL A 43 5.47 -1.24 -2.17
N PHE A 44 6.30 -1.92 -2.97
CA PHE A 44 7.75 -1.74 -3.00
C PHE A 44 8.15 -1.09 -4.31
N LEU A 45 9.03 -0.09 -4.21
CA LEU A 45 9.48 0.74 -5.30
C LEU A 45 10.95 0.46 -5.64
N ASN A 46 11.34 0.75 -6.87
CA ASN A 46 12.71 0.49 -7.37
C ASN A 46 13.81 1.36 -6.74
N ASN A 47 13.43 2.40 -6.01
CA ASN A 47 14.33 3.27 -5.24
C ASN A 47 14.52 2.81 -3.78
N ALA A 48 14.29 1.52 -3.50
CA ALA A 48 14.33 0.91 -2.17
C ALA A 48 13.31 1.48 -1.15
N THR A 49 12.33 2.26 -1.61
CA THR A 49 11.23 2.74 -0.76
C THR A 49 10.11 1.69 -0.73
N ASN A 50 9.41 1.58 0.39
CA ASN A 50 8.16 0.85 0.47
C ASN A 50 7.12 1.67 1.24
N LEU A 51 5.85 1.42 0.94
CA LEU A 51 4.73 2.15 1.53
C LEU A 51 3.50 1.24 1.66
N CYS A 52 2.61 1.57 2.58
CA CYS A 52 1.30 0.94 2.70
C CYS A 52 0.28 1.77 1.91
N GLN A 53 -0.32 1.17 0.89
CA GLN A 53 -1.29 1.79 0.00
C GLN A 53 -2.71 1.37 0.38
N SER A 54 -3.64 2.32 0.37
CA SER A 54 -5.07 2.07 0.43
C SER A 54 -5.77 2.77 -0.74
N GLY A 55 -6.97 2.33 -1.12
CA GLY A 55 -7.66 2.88 -2.29
C GLY A 55 -6.87 2.68 -3.59
N SER A 56 -6.92 3.66 -4.49
CA SER A 56 -6.25 3.58 -5.80
C SER A 56 -5.09 4.58 -5.88
N ALA A 57 -3.93 4.12 -6.34
CA ALA A 57 -2.78 4.97 -6.66
C ALA A 57 -2.09 4.54 -7.94
N THR A 58 -1.61 5.51 -8.70
CA THR A 58 -0.81 5.28 -9.91
C THR A 58 0.63 5.74 -9.66
N TYR A 59 1.57 4.83 -9.89
CA TYR A 59 3.01 5.06 -9.87
C TYR A 59 3.51 5.23 -11.30
N THR A 60 4.45 6.15 -11.50
CA THR A 60 5.12 6.34 -12.80
C THR A 60 6.44 5.57 -12.82
N ALA A 61 7.12 5.52 -13.97
CA ALA A 61 8.41 4.83 -14.12
C ALA A 61 9.51 5.26 -13.12
N ARG A 62 9.36 6.42 -12.46
CA ARG A 62 10.35 6.98 -11.53
C ARG A 62 9.65 7.54 -10.27
N PRO A 63 9.41 6.73 -9.23
CA PRO A 63 9.85 5.35 -9.05
C PRO A 63 8.82 4.29 -9.50
N ALA A 64 9.31 3.26 -10.21
CA ALA A 64 8.53 2.12 -10.67
C ALA A 64 8.23 1.12 -9.53
N ILE A 65 7.13 0.37 -9.65
CA ILE A 65 6.80 -0.71 -8.72
C ILE A 65 7.63 -1.95 -9.02
N THR A 66 8.11 -2.61 -7.98
CA THR A 66 8.90 -3.86 -8.07
C THR A 66 8.18 -5.05 -7.46
N LYS A 67 7.39 -4.80 -6.42
CA LYS A 67 6.63 -5.83 -5.71
C LYS A 67 5.42 -5.21 -5.05
N VAL A 68 4.30 -5.91 -5.08
CA VAL A 68 3.08 -5.53 -4.36
C VAL A 68 2.61 -6.75 -3.58
N CYS A 69 2.25 -6.57 -2.31
CA CYS A 69 1.72 -7.62 -1.46
C CYS A 69 0.36 -7.22 -0.89
N SER A 70 -0.64 -8.11 -0.97
CA SER A 70 -1.89 -7.96 -0.23
C SER A 70 -1.65 -8.11 1.26
N THR A 71 -2.52 -7.53 2.09
CA THR A 71 -2.53 -7.75 3.54
C THR A 71 -3.79 -8.55 3.93
N GLY A 72 -4.02 -8.73 5.24
CA GLY A 72 -5.21 -9.41 5.72
C GLY A 72 -6.48 -8.67 5.28
N GLY A 73 -7.41 -9.42 4.69
CA GLY A 73 -8.71 -8.86 4.30
C GLY A 73 -8.67 -7.83 3.17
N THR A 74 -7.65 -7.84 2.30
CA THR A 74 -7.62 -6.97 1.10
C THR A 74 -7.45 -7.72 -0.20
N LYS A 75 -8.30 -7.39 -1.18
CA LYS A 75 -8.05 -7.71 -2.58
C LYS A 75 -7.25 -6.56 -3.21
N VAL A 76 -6.22 -6.91 -3.96
CA VAL A 76 -5.36 -5.93 -4.65
C VAL A 76 -5.37 -6.21 -6.14
N VAL A 77 -5.68 -5.20 -6.95
CA VAL A 77 -5.59 -5.25 -8.40
C VAL A 77 -4.44 -4.37 -8.84
N ILE A 78 -3.54 -4.90 -9.64
CA ILE A 78 -2.39 -4.18 -10.19
C ILE A 78 -2.47 -4.21 -11.71
N ASP A 79 -2.50 -3.02 -12.31
CA ASP A 79 -2.41 -2.80 -13.74
C ASP A 79 -1.09 -2.11 -14.06
N THR A 80 -0.17 -2.78 -14.73
CA THR A 80 1.04 -2.15 -15.26
C THR A 80 0.83 -1.75 -16.71
N ASP A 81 1.44 -0.64 -17.12
CA ASP A 81 1.49 -0.17 -18.51
C ASP A 81 2.94 0.09 -18.95
N GLY A 82 3.16 -0.04 -20.25
CA GLY A 82 4.44 0.19 -20.90
C GLY A 82 4.35 0.09 -22.43
N PRO A 83 5.44 0.38 -23.13
CA PRO A 83 5.44 0.48 -24.59
C PRO A 83 5.30 -0.90 -25.26
N ARG A 84 5.68 -1.98 -24.56
CA ARG A 84 5.56 -3.35 -25.04
C ARG A 84 4.40 -4.06 -24.37
N ARG A 85 3.70 -4.92 -25.12
CA ARG A 85 2.60 -5.74 -24.56
C ARG A 85 3.01 -6.59 -23.36
N VAL A 86 4.27 -7.05 -23.32
CA VAL A 86 4.81 -7.82 -22.19
C VAL A 86 4.88 -7.02 -20.89
N ASN A 87 4.94 -5.68 -20.98
CA ASN A 87 4.98 -4.76 -19.83
C ASN A 87 3.58 -4.37 -19.37
N ARG A 88 2.54 -4.70 -20.16
CA ARG A 88 1.14 -4.51 -19.81
C ARG A 88 0.62 -5.74 -19.09
N ARG A 89 0.40 -5.64 -17.79
CA ARG A 89 -0.04 -6.78 -16.98
C ARG A 89 -1.18 -6.38 -16.09
N HIS A 90 -2.18 -7.23 -16.04
CA HIS A 90 -3.25 -7.18 -15.05
C HIS A 90 -3.03 -8.33 -14.07
N VAL A 91 -2.94 -8.01 -12.78
CA VAL A 91 -2.69 -8.99 -11.72
C VAL A 91 -3.65 -8.73 -10.59
N GLU A 92 -4.42 -9.75 -10.22
CA GLU A 92 -5.23 -9.73 -9.01
C GLU A 92 -4.54 -10.56 -7.92
N LEU A 93 -4.46 -10.00 -6.71
CA LEU A 93 -3.99 -10.67 -5.51
C LEU A 93 -5.18 -10.83 -4.57
N ASP A 94 -5.44 -12.08 -4.21
CA ASP A 94 -6.43 -12.41 -3.20
C ASP A 94 -6.00 -11.92 -1.80
N PRO A 95 -6.97 -11.77 -0.88
CA PRO A 95 -6.68 -11.54 0.53
C PRO A 95 -5.83 -12.68 1.12
N GLY A 96 -4.91 -12.34 2.03
CA GLY A 96 -4.15 -13.35 2.77
C GLY A 96 -2.64 -13.31 2.61
N GLY A 97 -2.06 -12.18 2.20
CA GLY A 97 -0.61 -12.00 2.20
C GLY A 97 0.10 -12.43 0.92
N HIS A 98 -0.63 -12.50 -0.21
CA HIS A 98 -0.06 -12.86 -1.50
C HIS A 98 0.76 -11.70 -2.08
N CYS A 99 1.84 -12.01 -2.80
CA CYS A 99 2.69 -11.00 -3.42
C CYS A 99 2.88 -11.25 -4.92
N ALA A 100 2.83 -10.17 -5.71
CA ALA A 100 3.25 -10.14 -7.10
C ALA A 100 4.55 -9.35 -7.25
N ARG A 101 5.40 -9.77 -8.19
CA ARG A 101 6.63 -9.09 -8.58
C ARG A 101 6.52 -8.57 -10.01
N PHE A 102 7.13 -7.41 -10.24
CA PHE A 102 7.09 -6.71 -11.52
C PHE A 102 8.50 -6.34 -11.95
N GLU A 103 8.75 -6.48 -13.24
CA GLU A 103 9.99 -6.01 -13.86
C GLU A 103 9.92 -4.48 -13.99
N VAL A 104 11.04 -3.83 -13.67
CA VAL A 104 11.17 -2.37 -13.75
C VAL A 104 11.38 -1.93 -15.20
N GLU A 105 12.02 -2.77 -16.01
CA GLU A 105 12.39 -2.44 -17.37
C GLU A 105 11.15 -2.25 -18.25
N GLY A 106 11.00 -1.03 -18.79
CA GLY A 106 9.90 -0.69 -19.68
C GLY A 106 8.53 -0.57 -19.01
N GLN A 107 8.47 -0.44 -17.68
CA GLN A 107 7.27 0.03 -16.99
C GLN A 107 7.17 1.56 -17.14
N GLU A 108 6.07 2.05 -17.70
CA GLU A 108 5.78 3.50 -17.82
C GLU A 108 4.90 3.97 -16.66
N SER A 109 3.92 3.14 -16.30
CA SER A 109 3.08 3.36 -15.13
C SER A 109 2.60 2.05 -14.53
N ALA A 110 2.15 2.12 -13.29
CA ALA A 110 1.44 1.03 -12.64
C ALA A 110 0.37 1.58 -11.70
N THR A 111 -0.86 1.13 -11.86
CA THR A 111 -1.97 1.44 -10.99
C THR A 111 -2.19 0.29 -10.02
N VAL A 112 -2.19 0.60 -8.72
CA VAL A 112 -2.49 -0.34 -7.64
C VAL A 112 -3.81 0.08 -7.01
N GLN A 113 -4.78 -0.80 -7.04
CA GLN A 113 -6.11 -0.63 -6.46
C GLN A 113 -6.25 -1.60 -5.30
N VAL A 114 -6.58 -1.07 -4.14
CA VAL A 114 -6.73 -1.84 -2.90
C VAL A 114 -8.17 -1.70 -2.43
N THR A 115 -8.85 -2.83 -2.32
CA THR A 115 -10.20 -2.94 -1.81
C THR A 115 -10.22 -3.84 -0.59
N ALA A 116 -10.90 -3.41 0.47
CA ALA A 116 -11.23 -4.30 1.57
C ALA A 116 -12.14 -5.43 1.04
N ALA A 117 -11.85 -6.66 1.46
CA ALA A 117 -12.61 -7.85 1.12
C ALA A 117 -13.69 -8.14 2.18
#